data_AF-A0A151EPR9-F1
#
_entry.id   AF-A0A151EPR9-F1
#
_cell.length_a   1.000
_cell.length_b   1.000
_cell.length_c   1.000
_cell.angle_alpha   90.00
_cell.angle_beta   90.00
_cell.angle_gamma   90.00
#
_symmetry.space_group_name_H-M   'P 1'
#
loop_
_entity.id
_entity.type
_entity.pdbx_description
1 polymer ?
#
loop_
_entity_poly.entity_id
_entity_poly.type
_entity_poly.pdbx_seq_one_letter_code
_entity_poly.pdbx_strand_id
1 'polypeptide(L)' 'MKNKNKNIWIWLQSGKIYKAILCIDDGTLKIYDENDNLIIRRSGLSKLQVKQIENTIIKYGAKKLSEHAEPFKFL' A
#
# COMPACT_ATOMS: atom_id res chain seq x y z
N MET A 1 -15.58 -11.69 10.48
CA MET A 1 -14.26 -11.03 10.58
C MET A 1 -14.44 -9.59 10.12
N LYS A 2 -14.08 -8.57 10.92
CA LYS A 2 -14.24 -7.17 10.49
C LYS A 2 -13.33 -6.92 9.27
N ASN A 3 -13.90 -6.42 8.17
CA ASN A 3 -13.11 -5.87 7.07
C ASN A 3 -12.28 -4.72 7.65
N LYS A 4 -11.01 -4.99 7.92
CA LYS A 4 -10.07 -3.96 8.35
C LYS A 4 -9.90 -3.02 7.18
N ASN A 5 -9.95 -1.72 7.43
CA ASN A 5 -9.82 -0.71 6.40
C ASN A 5 -8.35 -0.69 5.92
N LYS A 6 -8.10 -1.53 4.92
CA LYS A 6 -6.80 -1.79 4.31
C LYS A 6 -6.81 -1.23 2.90
N ASN A 7 -5.86 -0.37 2.61
CA ASN A 7 -5.64 0.17 1.28
C ASN A 7 -4.35 -0.41 0.72
N ILE A 8 -4.44 -0.99 -0.46
CA ILE A 8 -3.29 -1.48 -1.21
C ILE A 8 -3.03 -0.50 -2.35
N TRP A 9 -1.77 -0.13 -2.49
CA TRP A 9 -1.31 0.86 -3.44
C TRP A 9 -0.16 0.27 -4.26
N ILE A 10 -0.12 0.58 -5.55
CA ILE A 10 0.97 0.19 -6.45
C ILE A 10 1.46 1.41 -7.21
N TRP A 11 2.78 1.53 -7.39
CA TRP A 11 3.37 2.59 -8.21
C TRP A 11 4.70 2.16 -8.83
N LEU A 12 5.13 2.90 -9.85
CA LEU A 12 6.44 2.77 -10.46
C LEU A 12 7.33 3.89 -9.93
N GLN A 13 8.53 3.56 -9.48
CA GLN A 13 9.53 4.54 -9.06
C GLN A 13 10.92 4.07 -9.49
N SER A 14 11.62 4.91 -10.26
CA SER A 14 12.97 4.62 -10.77
C SER A 14 13.07 3.28 -11.52
N GLY A 15 12.06 2.95 -12.32
CA GLY A 15 12.01 1.71 -13.11
C GLY A 15 11.61 0.45 -12.32
N LYS A 16 11.30 0.59 -11.02
CA LYS A 16 10.89 -0.51 -10.15
C LYS A 16 9.45 -0.39 -9.69
N ILE A 17 8.78 -1.51 -9.53
CA ILE A 17 7.41 -1.55 -9.00
C ILE A 17 7.46 -1.66 -7.49
N TYR A 18 6.64 -0.85 -6.82
CA TYR A 18 6.45 -0.92 -5.37
C TYR A 18 5.00 -1.13 -5.03
N LYS A 19 4.77 -1.92 -3.97
CA LYS A 19 3.46 -2.17 -3.40
C LYS A 19 3.44 -1.72 -1.95
N ALA A 20 2.50 -0.85 -1.57
CA ALA A 20 2.25 -0.49 -0.18
C ALA A 20 0.92 -1.07 0.30
N ILE A 21 0.92 -1.60 1.52
CA ILE A 21 -0.28 -2.02 2.25
C ILE A 21 -0.37 -1.15 3.50
N LEU A 22 -1.39 -0.30 3.56
CA LEU A 22 -1.69 0.53 4.71
C LEU A 22 -2.95 0.01 5.39
N CYS A 23 -2.92 -0.12 6.71
CA CYS A 23 -4.10 -0.43 7.50
C CYS A 23 -4.30 0.67 8.54
N ILE A 24 -5.39 1.44 8.39
CA ILE A 24 -5.66 2.57 9.28
C ILE A 24 -6.13 2.12 10.67
N ASP A 25 -6.82 0.98 10.74
CA ASP A 25 -7.30 0.41 12.01
C ASP A 25 -6.15 -0.17 12.84
N ASP A 26 -5.19 -0.82 12.18
CA ASP A 26 -4.02 -1.42 12.83
C ASP A 26 -2.85 -0.43 12.98
N GLY A 27 -2.90 0.74 12.35
CA GLY A 27 -1.81 1.72 12.36
C GLY A 27 -0.52 1.16 11.73
N THR A 28 -0.66 0.42 10.62
CA THR A 28 0.48 -0.26 9.98
C THR A 28 0.69 0.16 8.54
N LEU A 29 1.97 0.15 8.14
CA LEU A 29 2.44 0.30 6.77
C LEU A 29 3.40 -0.85 6.47
N LYS A 30 3.24 -1.46 5.30
CA LYS A 30 4.21 -2.38 4.71
C LYS A 30 4.48 -1.96 3.28
N ILE A 31 5.75 -1.94 2.86
CA ILE A 31 6.14 -1.67 1.47
C ILE A 31 6.96 -2.85 0.97
N TYR A 32 6.62 -3.31 -0.22
CA TYR A 32 7.24 -4.43 -0.90
C TYR A 32 7.83 -3.99 -2.23
N ASP A 33 8.89 -4.66 -2.67
CA ASP A 33 9.42 -4.54 -4.03
C ASP A 33 8.62 -5.41 -5.02
N GLU A 34 9.06 -5.40 -6.28
CA GLU A 34 8.51 -6.20 -7.38
C GLU A 34 8.65 -7.72 -7.23
N ASN A 35 9.52 -8.19 -6.33
CA ASN A 35 9.72 -9.61 -6.02
C ASN A 35 9.01 -10.01 -4.71
N ASP A 36 8.08 -9.19 -4.22
CA ASP A 36 7.37 -9.36 -2.95
C ASP A 36 8.28 -9.37 -1.70
N ASN A 37 9.50 -8.84 -1.79
CA ASN A 37 10.36 -8.65 -0.62
C ASN A 37 9.86 -7.47 0.20
N LEU A 38 9.71 -7.66 1.50
CA LEU A 38 9.35 -6.60 2.42
C LEU A 38 10.54 -5.64 2.65
N ILE A 39 10.45 -4.43 2.11
CA ILE A 39 11.49 -3.41 2.24
C ILE A 39 11.28 -2.58 3.51
N ILE A 40 10.02 -2.22 3.80
CA ILE A 40 9.69 -1.35 4.93
C ILE A 40 8.51 -1.92 5.69
N ARG A 41 8.62 -1.95 7.01
CA ARG A 41 7.52 -2.23 7.93
C ARG A 41 7.49 -1.18 9.03
N ARG A 42 6.33 -0.57 9.23
CA ARG A 42 6.05 0.35 10.34
C ARG A 42 4.75 -0.05 11.03
N SER A 43 4.72 0.14 12.33
CA SER A 43 3.58 -0.13 13.22
C SER A 43 3.47 0.96 14.27
N GLY A 44 2.30 1.09 14.89
CA GLY A 44 2.04 2.14 15.88
C GLY A 44 1.78 3.51 15.27
N LEU A 45 1.43 3.57 13.98
CA LEU A 45 1.07 4.81 13.31
C LEU A 45 -0.32 5.27 13.76
N SER A 46 -0.45 6.56 14.04
CA SER A 46 -1.76 7.18 14.25
C SER A 46 -2.54 7.22 12.93
N LYS A 47 -3.87 7.34 13.03
CA LYS A 47 -4.74 7.48 11.85
C LYS A 47 -4.34 8.67 10.97
N LEU A 48 -3.85 9.76 11.58
CA LEU A 48 -3.35 10.93 10.85
C LEU A 48 -2.07 10.60 10.07
N GLN A 49 -1.13 9.90 10.70
CA GLN A 49 0.12 9.49 10.05
C GLN A 49 -0.14 8.53 8.88
N VAL A 50 -1.06 7.58 9.03
CA VAL A 50 -1.46 6.68 7.93
C VAL A 50 -1.97 7.49 6.74
N LYS A 51 -2.86 8.48 6.96
CA LYS A 51 -3.37 9.36 5.90
C LYS A 51 -2.27 10.23 5.27
N GLN A 52 -1.33 10.74 6.06
CA GLN A 52 -0.20 11.53 5.54
C GLN A 52 0.72 10.70 4.64
N ILE A 53 0.99 9.45 5.03
CA ILE A 53 1.76 8.50 4.22
C ILE A 53 0.99 8.17 2.94
N GLU A 54 -0.31 7.93 3.03
CA GLU A 54 -1.17 7.67 1.88
C GLU A 54 -1.15 8.84 0.88
N ASN A 55 -1.27 10.07 1.35
CA ASN A 55 -1.14 11.26 0.50
C ASN A 55 0.26 11.39 -0.12
N THR A 56 1.30 10.97 0.60
CA THR A 56 2.68 10.97 0.10
C THR A 56 2.85 9.98 -1.04
N ILE A 57 2.39 8.74 -0.91
CA ILE A 57 2.50 7.74 -1.99
C ILE A 57 1.63 8.11 -3.21
N ILE A 58 0.47 8.75 -3.01
CA ILE A 58 -0.35 9.27 -4.11
C ILE A 58 0.41 10.33 -4.91
N LYS A 59 1.17 11.21 -4.24
CA LYS A 59 2.03 12.20 -4.91
C LYS A 59 3.14 11.57 -5.76
N TYR A 60 3.58 10.36 -5.41
CA TYR A 60 4.51 9.56 -6.23
C TYR A 60 3.83 8.79 -7.37
N GLY A 61 2.55 9.06 -7.64
CA GLY A 61 1.80 8.42 -8.73
C GLY A 61 1.18 7.08 -8.37
N ALA A 62 1.04 6.77 -7.08
CA ALA A 62 0.43 5.52 -6.65
C ALA A 62 -1.05 5.42 -7.03
N LYS A 63 -1.41 4.23 -7.53
CA LYS A 63 -2.78 3.85 -7.84
C LYS A 63 -3.27 2.87 -6.79
N LYS A 64 -4.50 3.10 -6.33
CA LYS A 64 -5.17 2.20 -5.39
C LYS A 64 -5.61 0.94 -6.13
N LEU A 65 -5.29 -0.23 -5.60
CA LEU A 65 -5.88 -1.48 -6.07
C LEU A 65 -7.28 -1.61 -5.46
N SER A 66 -8.27 -1.94 -6.29
CA SER A 66 -9.61 -2.25 -5.79
C SER A 66 -9.60 -3.61 -5.10
N GLU A 67 -10.43 -3.76 -4.05
CA GLU A 67 -10.57 -5.02 -3.30
C GLU A 67 -11.12 -6.19 -4.16
N HIS A 68 -11.48 -5.94 -5.43
CA HIS A 68 -12.03 -6.90 -6.37
C HIS A 68 -11.18 -7.12 -7.64
N ALA A 69 -9.91 -6.68 -7.65
CA ALA A 69 -9.02 -6.79 -8.81
C ALA A 69 -8.19 -8.09 -8.87
N GLU A 70 -8.53 -9.13 -8.09
CA GLU A 70 -7.92 -10.45 -8.25
C GLU A 70 -8.84 -11.39 -9.05
N PRO A 71 -8.31 -12.18 -10.00
CA PRO A 71 -6.90 -12.23 -10.42
C PRO A 71 -6.57 -11.16 -11.48
N PHE A 72 -5.33 -10.68 -11.45
CA PHE A 72 -4.73 -9.93 -12.56
C PHE A 72 -4.79 -10.77 -13.85
N LYS A 73 -5.75 -10.48 -14.73
CA LYS A 73 -5.72 -10.99 -16.11
C LYS A 73 -4.88 -10.03 -16.94
N PHE A 74 -3.58 -10.26 -16.98
CA PHE A 74 -2.81 -9.95 -18.19
C PHE A 74 -3.05 -11.13 -19.15
N LEU A 75 -4.03 -10.97 -20.04
CA LEU A 75 -4.15 -11.74 -21.27
C LEU A 75 -4.12 -10.77 -22.44
#